data_AF-A0A2E6H003-F1
#
_entry.id   AF-A0A2E6H003-F1
#
_cell.length_a   1.000
_cell.length_b   1.000
_cell.length_c   1.000
_cell.angle_alpha   90.00
_cell.angle_beta   90.00
_cell.angle_gamma   90.00
#
_symmetry.space_group_name_H-M   'P 1'
#
loop_
_entity.id
_entity.type
_entity.pdbx_description
1 polymer ?
#
loop_
_entity_poly.entity_id
_entity_poly.type
_entity_poly.pdbx_seq_one_letter_code
_entity_poly.pdbx_strand_id
1 'polypeptide(L)'
;MKKLATFVLGISTFLFSCVGGNTGQNPVIPGLDGPHVNVSNTHLLVSTVFKDLRLNGGLRYPLPKLRDSYVELSPDLQSNGVLLAFSFSLEDILGRDLDDMQMMGLPGGRPIPEIPGGRMPGIAFTVQHFTNMVFYLSDDKMALYFPWNNTIPDMGFDYFVGDKKMGRFFFISPDIFAKNAGYLLILDINKKTKKRLKRLLR
;
A
#
# COMPACT_ATOMS: atom_id res chain seq x y z
N MET A 1 58.02 13.00 27.23
CA MET A 1 57.67 12.35 25.94
C MET A 1 56.69 11.21 26.22
N LYS A 2 55.55 11.17 25.50
CA LYS A 2 54.59 10.04 25.31
C LYS A 2 53.62 9.75 26.48
N LYS A 3 52.41 10.36 26.45
CA LYS A 3 51.08 9.86 25.97
C LYS A 3 50.48 8.81 26.93
N LEU A 4 49.52 9.17 27.79
CA LEU A 4 48.06 9.26 27.58
C LEU A 4 47.43 7.96 27.03
N ALA A 5 46.71 7.24 27.88
CA ALA A 5 45.75 6.20 27.48
C ALA A 5 44.58 6.21 28.48
N THR A 6 43.73 7.22 28.36
CA THR A 6 42.42 7.27 29.02
C THR A 6 41.51 6.24 28.35
N PHE A 7 41.16 5.19 29.09
CA PHE A 7 40.25 4.14 28.65
C PHE A 7 38.81 4.68 28.68
N VAL A 8 38.30 5.13 27.54
CA VAL A 8 36.90 5.55 27.38
C VAL A 8 36.07 4.31 27.05
N LEU A 9 35.31 3.83 28.04
CA LEU A 9 34.32 2.78 27.89
C LEU A 9 33.09 3.37 27.17
N GLY A 10 33.01 3.15 25.85
CA GLY A 10 31.89 3.59 25.03
C GLY A 10 30.64 2.74 25.28
N ILE A 11 29.72 3.25 26.09
CA ILE A 11 28.37 2.71 26.26
C ILE A 11 27.59 3.05 24.97
N SER A 12 27.47 2.10 24.06
CA SER A 12 26.58 2.20 22.90
C SER A 12 25.16 1.80 23.34
N THR A 13 24.44 2.74 23.94
CA THR A 13 22.98 2.63 24.07
C THR A 13 22.38 2.88 22.70
N PHE A 14 21.90 1.81 22.06
CA PHE A 14 20.92 1.89 20.98
C PHE A 14 19.71 2.68 21.49
N LEU A 15 19.64 3.96 21.13
CA LEU A 15 18.42 4.74 21.23
C LEU A 15 17.48 4.19 20.17
N PHE A 16 16.63 3.23 20.56
CA PHE A 16 15.35 3.05 19.89
C PHE A 16 14.63 4.39 19.97
N SER A 17 14.63 5.15 18.88
CA SER A 17 13.80 6.33 18.76
C SER A 17 12.35 5.87 18.83
N CYS A 18 11.80 5.93 20.04
CA CYS A 18 10.38 5.91 20.27
C CYS A 18 9.79 7.04 19.42
N VAL A 19 9.04 6.67 18.38
CA VAL A 19 8.30 7.61 17.52
C VAL A 19 7.19 8.22 18.37
N GLY A 20 7.57 9.26 19.12
CA GLY A 20 6.70 10.12 19.90
C GLY A 20 6.69 11.51 19.27
N GLY A 21 5.78 11.71 18.33
CA GLY A 21 5.48 13.00 17.74
C GLY A 21 4.07 12.97 17.17
N ASN A 22 3.19 13.82 17.69
CA ASN A 22 1.76 13.96 17.37
C ASN A 22 1.44 14.35 15.90
N THR A 23 2.33 14.07 14.97
CA THR A 23 2.12 14.22 13.53
C THR A 23 2.03 12.80 12.97
N GLY A 24 0.86 12.39 12.52
CA GLY A 24 0.68 11.07 11.91
C GLY A 24 1.63 10.87 10.74
N GLN A 25 2.65 10.04 10.93
CA GLN A 25 3.65 9.73 9.91
C GLN A 25 3.47 8.28 9.45
N ASN A 26 3.54 8.07 8.14
CA ASN A 26 3.55 6.74 7.56
C ASN A 26 4.91 6.06 7.81
N PRO A 27 4.94 4.72 7.92
CA PRO A 27 6.19 3.99 8.10
C PRO A 27 7.13 4.20 6.91
N VAL A 28 8.42 4.34 7.19
CA VAL A 28 9.47 4.37 6.16
C VAL A 28 9.82 2.93 5.78
N ILE A 29 9.68 2.59 4.50
CA ILE A 29 9.92 1.24 3.98
C ILE A 29 11.24 1.22 3.21
N PRO A 30 12.24 0.41 3.62
CA PRO A 30 13.49 0.28 2.87
C PRO A 30 13.25 -0.17 1.42
N GLY A 31 13.95 0.45 0.46
CA GLY A 31 13.81 0.14 -0.97
C GLY A 31 12.54 0.69 -1.65
N LEU A 32 11.61 1.25 -0.87
CA LEU A 32 10.37 1.84 -1.37
C LEU A 32 10.25 3.31 -0.98
N ASP A 33 9.44 4.03 -1.75
CA ASP A 33 8.84 5.29 -1.36
C ASP A 33 7.32 5.18 -1.56
N GLY A 34 6.55 5.43 -0.49
CA GLY A 34 5.10 5.23 -0.43
C GLY A 34 4.66 3.98 0.35
N PRO A 35 3.39 3.54 0.21
CA PRO A 35 2.42 4.04 -0.77
C PRO A 35 1.93 5.45 -0.43
N HIS A 36 1.77 6.29 -1.45
CA HIS A 36 1.19 7.63 -1.39
C HIS A 36 -0.23 7.61 -1.93
N VAL A 37 -1.17 8.19 -1.20
CA VAL A 37 -2.58 8.25 -1.59
C VAL A 37 -2.96 9.69 -1.87
N ASN A 38 -3.48 9.95 -3.07
CA ASN A 38 -3.98 11.25 -3.48
C ASN A 38 -5.32 11.10 -4.20
N VAL A 39 -6.20 12.09 -4.11
CA VAL A 39 -7.40 12.19 -4.94
C VAL A 39 -7.19 13.35 -5.90
N SER A 40 -7.14 13.03 -7.19
CA SER A 40 -6.99 14.02 -8.26
C SER A 40 -8.14 13.89 -9.23
N ASN A 41 -8.82 15.00 -9.52
CA ASN A 41 -10.01 15.06 -10.35
C ASN A 41 -11.08 14.05 -9.87
N THR A 42 -11.33 13.03 -10.69
CA THR A 42 -12.30 11.95 -10.46
C THR A 42 -11.64 10.61 -10.12
N HIS A 43 -10.35 10.62 -9.76
CA HIS A 43 -9.58 9.42 -9.49
C HIS A 43 -8.90 9.45 -8.12
N LEU A 44 -8.91 8.29 -7.46
CA LEU A 44 -8.07 8.00 -6.32
C LEU A 44 -6.79 7.32 -6.83
N LEU A 45 -5.65 7.96 -6.59
CA LEU A 45 -4.33 7.51 -6.97
C LEU A 45 -3.63 6.91 -5.75
N VAL A 46 -3.10 5.69 -5.92
CA VAL A 46 -2.21 5.05 -4.96
C VAL A 46 -0.89 4.75 -5.67
N SER A 47 0.20 5.40 -5.27
CA SER A 47 1.49 5.29 -5.95
C SER A 47 2.61 4.85 -5.02
N THR A 48 3.48 3.98 -5.52
CA THR A 48 4.67 3.50 -4.84
C THR A 48 5.85 3.54 -5.80
N VAL A 49 7.00 4.05 -5.37
CA VAL A 49 8.24 4.02 -6.15
C VAL A 49 9.17 2.96 -5.58
N PHE A 50 9.58 2.02 -6.42
CA PHE A 50 10.58 1.00 -6.12
C PHE A 50 11.97 1.51 -6.51
N LYS A 51 12.85 1.72 -5.53
CA LYS A 51 14.16 2.34 -5.74
C LYS A 51 15.15 1.43 -6.46
N ASP A 52 14.97 0.11 -6.35
CA ASP A 52 15.92 -0.90 -6.84
C ASP A 52 15.47 -1.58 -8.14
N LEU A 53 14.27 -1.26 -8.63
CA LEU A 53 13.80 -1.75 -9.92
C LEU A 53 14.21 -0.80 -11.05
N ARG A 54 14.40 -1.37 -12.24
CA ARG A 54 14.66 -0.63 -13.48
C ARG A 54 13.71 -1.14 -14.55
N LEU A 55 13.15 -0.21 -15.32
CA LEU A 55 12.21 -0.48 -16.39
C LEU A 55 12.58 0.44 -17.57
N ASN A 56 12.59 -0.10 -18.79
CA ASN A 56 12.99 0.68 -19.97
C ASN A 56 11.83 1.46 -20.60
N GLY A 57 10.59 1.26 -20.14
CA GLY A 57 9.41 1.94 -20.68
C GLY A 57 8.15 1.62 -19.88
N GLY A 58 7.19 2.55 -19.85
CA GLY A 58 5.98 2.40 -19.06
C GLY A 58 4.90 1.56 -19.74
N LEU A 59 4.12 0.84 -18.94
CA LEU A 59 2.97 0.07 -19.38
C LEU A 59 1.77 0.39 -18.49
N ARG A 60 0.58 0.41 -19.10
CA ARG A 60 -0.70 0.59 -18.42
C ARG A 60 -1.58 -0.62 -18.66
N TYR A 61 -2.19 -1.12 -17.59
CA TYR A 61 -3.07 -2.27 -17.60
C TYR A 61 -4.44 -1.86 -17.06
N PRO A 62 -5.54 -2.05 -17.83
CA PRO A 62 -6.87 -1.85 -17.30
C PRO A 62 -7.14 -2.87 -16.19
N LEU A 63 -7.81 -2.45 -15.12
CA LEU A 63 -8.16 -3.36 -14.05
C LEU A 63 -9.39 -4.20 -14.45
N PRO A 64 -9.35 -5.53 -14.32
CA PRO A 64 -10.48 -6.38 -14.71
C PRO A 64 -11.76 -5.94 -14.01
N LYS A 65 -12.87 -5.92 -14.76
CA LYS A 65 -14.20 -5.53 -14.28
C LYS A 65 -14.33 -4.06 -13.82
N LEU A 66 -13.30 -3.21 -13.86
CA LEU A 66 -13.37 -1.78 -13.56
C LEU A 66 -13.22 -1.00 -14.87
N ARG A 67 -14.16 -0.13 -15.21
CA ARG A 67 -14.24 0.43 -16.57
C ARG A 67 -13.17 1.49 -16.81
N ASP A 68 -12.98 2.36 -15.82
CA ASP A 68 -12.16 3.57 -15.93
C ASP A 68 -10.95 3.51 -14.98
N SER A 69 -10.72 2.36 -14.33
CA SER A 69 -9.60 2.14 -13.42
C SER A 69 -8.49 1.32 -14.05
N TYR A 70 -7.25 1.67 -13.75
CA TYR A 70 -6.07 1.03 -14.31
C TYR A 70 -4.92 1.00 -13.30
N VAL A 71 -3.92 0.18 -13.61
CA VAL A 71 -2.62 0.16 -12.94
C VAL A 71 -1.55 0.47 -13.97
N GLU A 72 -0.62 1.34 -13.59
CA GLU A 72 0.50 1.77 -14.39
C GLU A 72 1.80 1.33 -13.73
N LEU A 73 2.71 0.81 -14.54
CA LEU A 73 4.10 0.56 -14.16
C LEU A 73 4.98 1.37 -15.11
N SER A 74 5.69 2.36 -14.61
CA SER A 74 6.49 3.27 -15.44
C SER A 74 7.82 3.64 -14.77
N PRO A 75 8.85 4.06 -15.53
CA PRO A 75 10.03 4.67 -14.92
C PRO A 75 9.60 5.89 -14.10
N ASP A 76 10.14 6.02 -12.89
CA ASP A 76 9.90 7.22 -12.11
C ASP A 76 10.65 8.40 -12.73
N LEU A 77 10.03 9.58 -12.79
CA LEU A 77 10.63 10.78 -13.39
C LEU A 77 11.51 11.54 -12.40
N GLN A 78 11.35 11.29 -11.09
CA GLN A 78 12.07 11.98 -10.03
C GLN A 78 13.27 11.18 -9.50
N SER A 79 13.39 9.91 -9.89
CA SER A 79 14.46 9.01 -9.48
C SER A 79 14.80 8.01 -10.58
N ASN A 80 15.79 7.15 -10.34
CA ASN A 80 16.10 6.03 -11.24
C ASN A 80 15.22 4.80 -10.97
N GLY A 81 14.17 4.93 -10.16
CA GLY A 81 13.30 3.83 -9.74
C GLY A 81 12.18 3.52 -10.74
N VAL A 82 11.26 2.68 -10.29
CA VAL A 82 10.04 2.33 -11.03
C VAL A 82 8.82 2.73 -10.20
N LEU A 83 7.93 3.51 -10.80
CA LEU A 83 6.63 3.86 -10.28
C LEU A 83 5.63 2.74 -10.56
N LEU A 84 4.96 2.27 -9.51
CA LEU A 84 3.72 1.49 -9.59
C LEU A 84 2.59 2.38 -9.09
N ALA A 85 1.66 2.73 -9.99
CA ALA A 85 0.55 3.62 -9.69
C ALA A 85 -0.78 2.93 -10.01
N PHE A 86 -1.66 2.85 -9.01
CA PHE A 86 -3.05 2.43 -9.17
C PHE A 86 -3.92 3.67 -9.28
N SER A 87 -4.68 3.76 -10.36
CA SER A 87 -5.62 4.84 -10.63
C SER A 87 -7.02 4.27 -10.62
N PHE A 88 -7.75 4.51 -9.53
CA PHE A 88 -9.11 4.05 -9.37
C PHE A 88 -10.08 5.18 -9.65
N SER A 89 -10.97 5.00 -10.63
CA SER A 89 -12.06 5.92 -10.86
C SER A 89 -12.99 5.94 -9.65
N LEU A 90 -13.38 7.14 -9.20
CA LEU A 90 -14.33 7.28 -8.11
C LEU A 90 -15.71 6.73 -8.51
N GLU A 91 -16.07 6.72 -9.80
CA GLU A 91 -17.29 6.07 -10.27
C GLU A 91 -17.23 4.55 -10.08
N ASP A 92 -16.10 3.93 -10.43
CA ASP A 92 -15.87 2.49 -10.25
C ASP A 92 -15.87 2.08 -8.76
N ILE A 93 -15.42 2.96 -7.85
CA ILE A 93 -15.44 2.70 -6.40
C ILE A 93 -16.83 2.92 -5.80
N LEU A 94 -17.55 3.96 -6.23
CA LEU A 94 -18.76 4.45 -5.55
C LEU A 94 -20.07 3.98 -6.19
N GLY A 95 -20.04 3.62 -7.47
CA GLY A 95 -21.20 3.23 -8.26
C GLY A 95 -21.35 1.72 -8.44
N ARG A 96 -20.48 0.92 -7.83
CA ARG A 96 -20.43 -0.52 -8.05
C ARG A 96 -21.34 -1.30 -7.11
N ASP A 97 -21.98 -2.31 -7.67
CA ASP A 97 -22.56 -3.40 -6.90
C ASP A 97 -21.47 -4.38 -6.45
N LEU A 98 -21.40 -4.67 -5.15
CA LEU A 98 -20.40 -5.56 -4.59
C LEU A 98 -20.75 -7.03 -4.83
N ASP A 99 -21.99 -7.34 -5.21
CA ASP A 99 -22.49 -8.71 -5.40
C ASP A 99 -21.78 -9.44 -6.56
N ASP A 100 -21.20 -8.70 -7.52
CA ASP A 100 -20.44 -9.25 -8.65
C ASP A 100 -18.96 -9.55 -8.34
N MET A 101 -18.51 -9.23 -7.12
CA MET A 101 -17.13 -9.41 -6.68
C MET A 101 -17.00 -10.66 -5.81
N GLN A 102 -15.99 -11.48 -6.10
CA GLN A 102 -15.75 -12.69 -5.34
C GLN A 102 -15.20 -12.35 -3.95
N MET A 103 -15.70 -13.01 -2.91
CA MET A 103 -15.11 -12.93 -1.57
C MET A 103 -13.73 -13.60 -1.55
N MET A 104 -12.69 -12.84 -1.25
CA MET A 104 -11.29 -13.26 -1.30
C MET A 104 -10.53 -12.88 -0.03
N GLY A 105 -9.58 -13.72 0.38
CA GLY A 105 -8.56 -13.38 1.38
C GLY A 105 -7.32 -12.77 0.71
N LEU A 106 -6.23 -12.66 1.45
CA LEU A 106 -4.90 -12.38 0.91
C LEU A 106 -4.44 -13.53 -0.01
N PRO A 107 -3.48 -13.28 -0.92
CA PRO A 107 -2.84 -14.35 -1.68
C PRO A 107 -2.31 -15.47 -0.78
N GLY A 108 -2.47 -16.70 -1.29
CA GLY A 108 -2.28 -17.92 -0.50
C GLY A 108 -3.50 -18.29 0.36
N GLY A 109 -4.63 -17.56 0.26
CA GLY A 109 -5.86 -17.85 1.01
C GLY A 109 -5.83 -17.40 2.47
N ARG A 110 -4.84 -16.59 2.85
CA ARG A 110 -4.67 -16.09 4.23
C ARG A 110 -5.74 -15.05 4.57
N PRO A 111 -6.13 -14.92 5.86
CA PRO A 111 -7.08 -13.91 6.28
C PRO A 111 -6.50 -12.50 6.10
N ILE A 112 -7.34 -11.56 5.67
CA ILE A 112 -7.02 -10.12 5.65
C ILE A 112 -7.02 -9.63 7.11
N PRO A 113 -5.90 -9.05 7.61
CA PRO A 113 -5.83 -8.51 8.96
C PRO A 113 -6.92 -7.47 9.22
N GLU A 114 -7.47 -7.46 10.43
CA GLU A 114 -8.46 -6.48 10.91
C GLU A 114 -9.79 -6.44 10.12
N ILE A 115 -10.02 -7.39 9.21
CA ILE A 115 -11.31 -7.57 8.52
C ILE A 115 -12.08 -8.72 9.17
N PRO A 116 -13.33 -8.51 9.60
CA PRO A 116 -14.20 -9.58 10.08
C PRO A 116 -14.32 -10.72 9.05
N GLY A 117 -14.07 -11.95 9.48
CA GLY A 117 -14.06 -13.12 8.60
C GLY A 117 -12.84 -13.22 7.66
N GLY A 118 -11.92 -12.25 7.71
CA GLY A 118 -10.64 -12.27 6.98
C GLY A 118 -10.77 -12.24 5.46
N ARG A 119 -11.92 -11.84 4.91
CA ARG A 119 -12.19 -11.85 3.47
C ARG A 119 -12.99 -10.61 3.07
N MET A 120 -12.75 -10.11 1.86
CA MET A 120 -13.48 -8.99 1.27
C MET A 120 -13.83 -9.29 -0.20
N PRO A 121 -14.87 -8.67 -0.76
CA PRO A 121 -15.10 -8.70 -2.19
C PRO A 121 -13.87 -8.12 -2.90
N GLY A 122 -13.34 -8.83 -3.90
CA GLY A 122 -12.09 -8.46 -4.53
C GLY A 122 -11.93 -8.91 -5.98
N ILE A 123 -10.91 -8.35 -6.63
CA ILE A 123 -10.48 -8.64 -7.99
C ILE A 123 -8.97 -8.89 -7.93
N ALA A 124 -8.56 -10.11 -8.26
CA ALA A 124 -7.15 -10.44 -8.45
C ALA A 124 -6.71 -10.16 -9.89
N PHE A 125 -5.48 -9.65 -10.04
CA PHE A 125 -4.88 -9.34 -11.33
C PHE A 125 -3.35 -9.46 -11.26
N THR A 126 -2.70 -9.39 -12.41
CA THR A 126 -1.25 -9.50 -12.55
C THR A 126 -0.75 -8.49 -13.56
N VAL A 127 0.39 -7.88 -13.27
CA VAL A 127 1.04 -6.87 -14.12
C VAL A 127 2.52 -7.21 -14.22
N GLN A 128 2.97 -7.59 -15.41
CA GLN A 128 4.35 -8.03 -15.65
C GLN A 128 4.82 -9.03 -14.56
N HIS A 129 5.82 -8.65 -13.76
CA HIS A 129 6.42 -9.46 -12.70
C HIS A 129 5.65 -9.40 -11.36
N PHE A 130 4.70 -8.47 -11.21
CA PHE A 130 3.85 -8.37 -10.03
C PHE A 130 2.67 -9.33 -10.16
N THR A 131 2.84 -10.53 -9.61
CA THR A 131 1.83 -11.60 -9.60
C THR A 131 0.96 -11.55 -8.35
N ASN A 132 -0.28 -12.01 -8.45
CA ASN A 132 -1.20 -12.10 -7.31
C ASN A 132 -1.50 -10.75 -6.62
N MET A 133 -1.56 -9.64 -7.37
CA MET A 133 -2.12 -8.41 -6.82
C MET A 133 -3.62 -8.56 -6.63
N VAL A 134 -4.15 -7.89 -5.60
CA VAL A 134 -5.59 -7.95 -5.32
C VAL A 134 -6.10 -6.58 -4.92
N PHE A 135 -7.15 -6.13 -5.58
CA PHE A 135 -7.95 -4.98 -5.17
C PHE A 135 -9.19 -5.48 -4.44
N TYR A 136 -9.47 -4.92 -3.26
CA TYR A 136 -10.63 -5.25 -2.45
C TYR A 136 -11.51 -4.02 -2.26
N LEU A 137 -12.81 -4.24 -2.25
CA LEU A 137 -13.79 -3.20 -2.03
C LEU A 137 -14.95 -3.73 -1.19
N SER A 138 -15.31 -2.99 -0.14
CA SER A 138 -16.50 -3.20 0.66
C SER A 138 -17.29 -1.89 0.81
N ASP A 139 -18.37 -1.94 1.58
CA ASP A 139 -19.20 -0.76 1.88
C ASP A 139 -18.46 0.35 2.63
N ASP A 140 -17.41 0.02 3.37
CA ASP A 140 -16.71 0.95 4.25
C ASP A 140 -15.19 0.92 4.10
N LYS A 141 -14.63 -0.02 3.35
CA LYS A 141 -13.19 -0.18 3.15
C LYS A 141 -12.83 -0.42 1.69
N MET A 142 -11.68 0.09 1.32
CA MET A 142 -11.00 -0.22 0.08
C MET A 142 -9.61 -0.72 0.45
N ALA A 143 -9.17 -1.83 -0.12
CA ALA A 143 -7.84 -2.33 0.15
C ALA A 143 -7.10 -2.73 -1.12
N LEU A 144 -5.78 -2.66 -1.05
CA LEU A 144 -4.89 -3.02 -2.13
C LEU A 144 -3.75 -3.85 -1.56
N TYR A 145 -3.62 -5.07 -2.07
CA TYR A 145 -2.46 -5.91 -1.85
C TYR A 145 -1.56 -5.86 -3.10
N PHE A 146 -0.26 -5.63 -2.89
CA PHE A 146 0.74 -5.79 -3.93
C PHE A 146 1.94 -6.60 -3.41
N PRO A 147 2.47 -7.53 -4.22
CA PRO A 147 3.57 -8.39 -3.81
C PRO A 147 4.85 -7.57 -3.72
N TRP A 148 5.63 -7.83 -2.69
CA TRP A 148 6.98 -7.31 -2.57
C TRP A 148 7.78 -8.23 -1.65
N ASN A 149 8.97 -8.62 -2.11
CA ASN A 149 9.83 -9.45 -1.31
C ASN A 149 10.33 -8.64 -0.11
N ASN A 150 9.89 -9.00 1.07
CA ASN A 150 10.28 -8.38 2.31
C ASN A 150 10.49 -9.45 3.37
N THR A 151 11.46 -9.22 4.26
CA THR A 151 11.77 -10.09 5.40
C THR A 151 11.14 -9.58 6.69
N ILE A 152 10.19 -8.64 6.58
CA ILE A 152 9.58 -7.97 7.72
C ILE A 152 8.47 -8.89 8.26
N PRO A 153 8.40 -9.13 9.58
CA PRO A 153 7.30 -9.86 10.19
C PRO A 153 5.93 -9.19 9.94
N ASP A 154 4.86 -9.97 10.04
CA ASP A 154 3.50 -9.45 9.95
C ASP A 154 3.28 -8.33 10.98
N MET A 155 3.01 -7.11 10.50
CA MET A 155 2.85 -5.94 11.36
C MET A 155 1.96 -4.89 10.70
N GLY A 156 1.11 -4.22 11.48
CA GLY A 156 0.18 -3.21 11.00
C GLY A 156 0.36 -1.84 11.67
N PHE A 157 0.31 -0.78 10.87
CA PHE A 157 0.47 0.61 11.28
C PHE A 157 -0.73 1.44 10.85
N ASP A 158 -0.94 2.54 11.55
CA ASP A 158 -1.90 3.54 11.08
C ASP A 158 -1.36 4.23 9.82
N TYR A 159 -2.23 4.39 8.83
CA TYR A 159 -1.92 5.06 7.58
C TYR A 159 -2.56 6.45 7.55
N PHE A 160 -1.76 7.46 7.23
CA PHE A 160 -2.11 8.87 7.23
C PHE A 160 -2.01 9.48 5.83
N VAL A 161 -2.90 10.42 5.53
CA VAL A 161 -2.79 11.33 4.38
C VAL A 161 -2.82 12.74 4.93
N GLY A 162 -1.68 13.43 4.85
CA GLY A 162 -1.46 14.64 5.64
C GLY A 162 -1.44 14.32 7.14
N ASP A 163 -2.21 15.08 7.93
CA ASP A 163 -2.36 14.90 9.37
C ASP A 163 -3.49 13.92 9.76
N LYS A 164 -4.22 13.41 8.77
CA LYS A 164 -5.44 12.62 8.99
C LYS A 164 -5.20 11.13 8.81
N LYS A 165 -5.53 10.33 9.82
CA LYS A 165 -5.63 8.88 9.68
C LYS A 165 -6.70 8.52 8.65
N MET A 166 -6.30 7.78 7.64
CA MET A 166 -7.14 7.35 6.52
C MET A 166 -7.27 5.82 6.44
N GLY A 167 -6.51 5.08 7.22
CA GLY A 167 -6.69 3.63 7.33
C GLY A 167 -5.50 2.96 8.01
N ARG A 168 -5.09 1.81 7.47
CA ARG A 168 -4.05 0.93 8.01
C ARG A 168 -3.13 0.43 6.89
N PHE A 169 -1.86 0.25 7.19
CA PHE A 169 -0.88 -0.34 6.30
C PHE A 169 -0.22 -1.54 6.98
N PHE A 170 -0.07 -2.65 6.26
CA PHE A 170 0.50 -3.89 6.81
C PHE A 170 1.68 -4.39 5.99
N PHE A 171 2.70 -4.82 6.71
CA PHE A 171 3.69 -5.77 6.23
C PHE A 171 3.09 -7.17 6.29
N ILE A 172 3.16 -7.87 5.17
CA ILE A 172 2.75 -9.26 5.04
C ILE A 172 4.01 -10.07 4.73
N SER A 173 4.40 -10.89 5.68
CA SER A 173 5.53 -11.80 5.61
C SER A 173 5.27 -12.95 4.62
N PRO A 174 6.32 -13.64 4.15
CA PRO A 174 6.17 -14.83 3.32
C PRO A 174 5.35 -15.92 4.02
N ASP A 175 4.56 -16.66 3.26
CA ASP A 175 3.87 -17.85 3.74
C ASP A 175 4.84 -19.03 3.97
N ILE A 176 4.30 -20.17 4.43
CA ILE A 176 5.08 -21.40 4.70
C ILE A 176 5.82 -21.95 3.47
N PHE A 177 5.48 -21.50 2.26
CA PHE A 177 6.14 -21.85 1.01
C PHE A 177 7.09 -20.76 0.52
N ALA A 178 7.42 -19.78 1.38
CA ALA A 178 8.21 -18.59 1.08
C ALA A 178 7.63 -17.75 -0.08
N LYS A 179 6.30 -17.73 -0.22
CA LYS A 179 5.58 -16.98 -1.25
C LYS A 179 4.67 -15.92 -0.65
N ASN A 180 4.07 -15.09 -1.50
CA ASN A 180 3.01 -14.14 -1.14
C ASN A 180 3.42 -13.11 -0.05
N ALA A 181 4.71 -12.80 0.06
CA ALA A 181 5.13 -11.62 0.80
C ALA A 181 4.68 -10.36 0.06
N GLY A 182 4.31 -9.33 0.80
CA GLY A 182 3.95 -8.06 0.22
C GLY A 182 3.42 -7.06 1.21
N TYR A 183 2.72 -6.08 0.67
CA TYR A 183 2.19 -4.96 1.40
C TYR A 183 0.69 -4.86 1.16
N LEU A 184 -0.03 -4.55 2.24
CA LEU A 184 -1.47 -4.35 2.21
C LEU A 184 -1.78 -2.95 2.71
N LEU A 185 -2.39 -2.14 1.86
CA LEU A 185 -2.97 -0.86 2.24
C LEU A 185 -4.48 -1.02 2.38
N ILE A 186 -5.05 -0.66 3.53
CA ILE A 186 -6.49 -0.59 3.78
C ILE A 186 -6.86 0.87 4.03
N LEU A 187 -7.85 1.39 3.31
CA LEU A 187 -8.36 2.74 3.41
C LEU A 187 -9.83 2.73 3.85
N ASP A 188 -10.17 3.59 4.81
CA ASP A 188 -11.53 3.76 5.30
C ASP A 188 -12.34 4.69 4.36
N ILE A 189 -13.23 4.08 3.59
CA ILE A 189 -14.19 4.76 2.71
C ILE A 189 -15.58 4.78 3.33
N ASN A 190 -15.67 5.21 4.59
CA ASN A 190 -16.94 5.34 5.29
C ASN A 190 -17.90 6.34 4.62
N LYS A 191 -19.15 6.40 5.08
CA LYS A 191 -20.20 7.29 4.54
C LYS A 191 -19.75 8.76 4.39
N LYS A 192 -18.96 9.28 5.34
CA LYS A 192 -18.45 10.67 5.29
C LYS A 192 -17.40 10.82 4.18
N THR A 193 -16.45 9.89 4.08
CA THR A 193 -15.46 9.85 3.01
C THR A 193 -16.15 9.71 1.64
N LYS A 194 -17.08 8.76 1.48
CA LYS A 194 -17.88 8.59 0.26
C LYS A 194 -18.62 9.87 -0.13
N LYS A 195 -19.26 10.56 0.83
CA LYS A 195 -19.94 11.84 0.56
C LYS A 195 -18.96 12.92 0.07
N ARG A 196 -17.74 12.97 0.61
CA ARG A 196 -16.70 13.90 0.13
C ARG A 196 -16.24 13.55 -1.28
N LEU A 197 -15.99 12.27 -1.57
CA LEU A 197 -15.59 11.80 -2.89
C LEU A 197 -16.69 12.04 -3.94
N LYS A 198 -17.96 11.80 -3.61
CA LYS A 198 -19.12 12.08 -4.48
C LYS A 198 -19.24 13.55 -4.88
N ARG A 199 -18.70 14.50 -4.08
CA ARG A 199 -18.69 15.92 -4.46
C ARG A 199 -17.67 16.25 -5.54
N LEU A 200 -16.66 15.41 -5.72
CA LEU A 200 -15.63 15.58 -6.75
C LEU A 200 -16.10 15.06 -8.13
N LEU A 201 -17.21 14.31 -8.16
CA LEU A 201 -17.86 13.82 -9.37
C LEU A 201 -18.93 14.78 -9.92
N ARG A 202 -19.13 15.95 -9.28
CA ARG A 202 -20.11 16.97 -9.68
C ARG A 202 -19.38 18.18 -10.22
#